data_AF-A0A3L6L331-F1
#
_entry.id   AF-A0A3L6L331-F1
#
_cell.length_a   1.000
_cell.length_b   1.000
_cell.length_c   1.000
_cell.angle_alpha   90.00
_cell.angle_beta   90.00
_cell.angle_gamma   90.00
#
_symmetry.space_group_name_H-M   'P 1'
#
loop_
_entity.id
_entity.type
_entity.pdbx_description
1 polymer ?
#
loop_
_entity_poly.entity_id
_entity_poly.type
_entity_poly.pdbx_seq_one_letter_code
_entity_poly.pdbx_strand_id
1 'polypeptide(L)'
;MPMLQPYFTKNPQRITRLQENYDEGVQREKVPAAVREQLDIQYLNVTPEKLRFLHQNVMGSYSPGEKNEKVRRYNELHPPGKEHSPKFWGKIFA
;
A
#
# COMPACT_ATOMS: atom_id res chain seq x y z
N MET A 1 24.90 30.16 -1.45
CA MET A 1 24.37 29.36 -0.32
C MET A 1 25.40 28.28 0.01
N PRO A 2 25.74 28.04 1.28
CA PRO A 2 26.67 26.95 1.61
C PRO A 2 25.96 25.61 1.35
N MET A 3 26.58 24.75 0.54
CA MET A 3 26.09 23.40 0.30
C MET A 3 26.32 22.57 1.56
N LEU A 4 25.24 22.05 2.16
CA LEU A 4 25.35 21.12 3.29
C LEU A 4 26.11 19.86 2.83
N GLN A 5 27.17 19.52 3.56
CA GLN A 5 27.91 18.28 3.33
C GLN A 5 27.01 17.08 3.60
N PRO A 6 27.01 16.05 2.73
CA PRO A 6 26.22 14.85 2.96
C PRO A 6 26.67 14.16 4.26
N TYR A 7 25.71 13.88 5.14
CA TYR A 7 25.96 13.25 6.44
C TYR A 7 25.38 11.85 6.47
N PHE A 8 26.24 10.85 6.63
CA PHE A 8 25.82 9.46 6.82
C PHE A 8 25.38 9.23 8.26
N THR A 9 24.26 8.52 8.43
CA THR A 9 23.80 8.15 9.77
C THR A 9 24.67 7.03 10.34
N LYS A 10 24.99 7.16 11.63
CA LYS A 10 25.68 6.11 12.42
C LYS A 10 24.75 5.40 13.40
N ASN A 11 23.45 5.75 13.41
CA ASN A 11 22.50 5.12 14.32
C ASN A 11 22.15 3.72 13.79
N PRO A 12 22.44 2.64 14.54
CA PRO A 12 22.25 1.27 14.07
C PRO A 12 20.79 0.97 13.72
N GLN A 13 19.83 1.46 14.50
CA GLN A 13 18.39 1.26 14.25
C GLN A 13 17.97 1.92 12.93
N ARG A 14 18.49 3.11 12.65
CA ARG A 14 18.22 3.83 11.41
C ARG A 14 18.86 3.13 10.21
N ILE A 15 20.06 2.59 10.37
CA ILE A 15 20.75 1.81 9.32
C ILE A 15 19.94 0.56 8.99
N THR A 16 19.51 -0.21 9.99
CA THR A 16 18.68 -1.41 9.79
C THR A 16 17.40 -1.06 9.02
N ARG A 17 16.68 -0.02 9.43
CA ARG A 17 15.45 0.40 8.74
C ARG A 17 15.68 0.87 7.30
N LEU A 18 16.80 1.54 7.05
CA LEU A 18 17.18 1.94 5.69
C LEU A 18 17.49 0.72 4.82
N GLN A 19 18.13 -0.30 5.38
CA GLN A 19 18.39 -1.56 4.68
C GLN A 19 17.09 -2.31 4.38
N GLU A 20 16.18 -2.43 5.35
CA GLU A 20 14.85 -3.03 5.15
C GLU A 20 14.08 -2.34 4.02
N ASN A 21 14.05 -0.99 4.03
CA ASN A 21 13.41 -0.22 2.96
C ASN A 21 14.05 -0.46 1.59
N TYR A 22 15.38 -0.55 1.53
CA TYR A 22 16.10 -0.83 0.29
C TYR A 22 15.77 -2.23 -0.22
N ASP A 23 15.84 -3.23 0.64
CA ASP A 23 15.56 -4.62 0.30
C ASP A 23 14.12 -4.79 -0.20
N GLU A 24 13.15 -4.17 0.48
CA GLU A 24 11.76 -4.12 0.01
C GLU A 24 11.63 -3.42 -1.34
N GLY A 25 12.33 -2.28 -1.53
CA GLY A 25 12.35 -1.53 -2.78
C GLY A 25 12.84 -2.38 -3.95
N VAL A 26 13.95 -3.11 -3.75
CA VAL A 26 14.50 -4.04 -4.75
C VAL A 26 13.49 -5.12 -5.13
N GLN A 27 12.73 -5.66 -4.18
CA GLN A 27 11.67 -6.63 -4.52
C GLN A 27 10.54 -5.99 -5.33
N ARG A 28 10.15 -4.75 -5.02
CA ARG A 28 9.13 -4.02 -5.80
C ARG A 28 9.58 -3.74 -7.23
N GLU A 29 10.86 -3.46 -7.43
CA GLU A 29 11.44 -3.22 -8.76
C GLU A 29 11.48 -4.48 -9.63
N LYS A 30 11.52 -5.68 -9.04
CA LYS A 30 11.40 -6.94 -9.79
C LYS A 30 10.03 -7.11 -10.45
N VAL A 31 9.01 -6.38 -9.99
CA VAL A 31 7.68 -6.41 -10.63
C VAL A 31 7.76 -5.58 -11.91
N PRO A 32 7.47 -6.18 -13.09
CA PRO A 32 7.51 -5.46 -14.36
C PRO A 32 6.63 -4.20 -14.32
N ALA A 33 7.10 -3.11 -14.94
CA ALA A 33 6.42 -1.81 -14.90
C ALA A 33 4.95 -1.91 -15.35
N ALA A 34 4.68 -2.64 -16.44
CA ALA A 34 3.32 -2.86 -16.93
C ALA A 34 2.42 -3.56 -15.90
N VAL A 35 2.97 -4.48 -15.11
CA VAL A 35 2.21 -5.17 -14.05
C VAL A 35 1.96 -4.22 -12.87
N ARG A 36 2.95 -3.39 -12.50
CA ARG A 36 2.78 -2.37 -11.45
C ARG A 36 1.70 -1.37 -11.81
N GLU A 37 1.71 -0.84 -13.03
CA GLU A 37 0.69 0.10 -13.51
C GLU A 37 -0.71 -0.51 -13.52
N GLN A 38 -0.84 -1.78 -13.94
CA GLN A 38 -2.11 -2.50 -13.86
C GLN A 38 -2.59 -2.68 -12.42
N LEU A 39 -1.69 -3.05 -11.50
CA LEU A 39 -2.02 -3.14 -10.07
C LEU A 39 -2.45 -1.79 -9.52
N ASP A 40 -1.74 -0.70 -9.85
CA ASP A 40 -2.08 0.65 -9.41
C ASP A 40 -3.49 1.05 -9.88
N ILE A 41 -3.83 0.80 -11.15
CA ILE A 41 -5.18 1.05 -11.68
C ILE A 41 -6.23 0.25 -10.91
N GLN A 42 -5.96 -1.01 -10.57
CA GLN A 42 -6.89 -1.86 -9.83
C GLN A 42 -7.04 -1.44 -8.37
N TYR A 43 -5.96 -1.05 -7.68
CA TYR A 43 -6.01 -0.57 -6.30
C TYR A 43 -6.64 0.82 -6.18
N LEU A 44 -6.52 1.65 -7.21
CA LEU A 44 -7.19 2.96 -7.29
C LEU A 44 -8.66 2.84 -7.72
N ASN A 45 -9.11 1.68 -8.22
CA ASN A 45 -10.49 1.45 -8.61
C ASN A 45 -11.37 1.19 -7.37
N VAL A 46 -11.78 2.28 -6.73
CA VAL A 46 -12.68 2.26 -5.57
C VAL A 46 -14.12 2.37 -6.06
N THR A 47 -14.98 1.43 -5.66
CA THR A 47 -16.42 1.53 -5.98
C THR A 47 -17.03 2.76 -5.30
N PRO A 48 -18.09 3.37 -5.87
CA PRO A 48 -18.80 4.48 -5.23
C PRO A 48 -19.23 4.17 -3.79
N GLU A 49 -19.60 2.92 -3.50
CA GLU A 49 -19.97 2.43 -2.17
C GLU A 49 -18.78 2.46 -1.22
N LYS A 50 -17.61 1.98 -1.67
CA LYS A 50 -16.39 1.99 -0.86
C LYS A 50 -15.93 3.43 -0.61
N LEU A 51 -16.05 4.32 -1.60
CA LEU A 51 -15.70 5.73 -1.45
C LEU A 51 -16.59 6.42 -0.41
N ARG A 52 -17.91 6.21 -0.47
CA ARG A 52 -18.86 6.73 0.53
C ARG A 52 -18.54 6.20 1.93
N PHE A 53 -18.23 4.91 2.05
CA PHE A 53 -17.80 4.31 3.32
C PHE A 53 -16.52 4.96 3.86
N LEU A 54 -15.48 5.13 3.03
CA LEU A 54 -14.22 5.74 3.44
C LEU A 54 -14.42 7.18 3.92
N HIS A 55 -15.22 7.96 3.20
CA HIS A 55 -15.57 9.31 3.60
C HIS A 55 -16.26 9.36 4.97
N GLN A 56 -17.30 8.55 5.18
CA GLN A 56 -18.00 8.46 6.47
C GLN A 56 -17.07 8.00 7.60
N ASN A 57 -16.19 7.03 7.32
CA ASN A 57 -15.26 6.49 8.31
C ASN A 57 -14.21 7.53 8.75
N VAL A 58 -13.75 8.39 7.83
CA VAL A 58 -12.82 9.49 8.14
C VAL A 58 -13.50 10.55 9.00
N MET A 59 -14.75 10.91 8.69
CA MET A 59 -15.51 11.93 9.42
C MET A 59 -15.91 11.50 10.85
N GLY A 60 -15.89 10.20 11.14
CA GLY A 60 -16.15 9.70 12.49
C GLY A 60 -15.06 10.08 13.49
N SER A 61 -15.48 10.40 14.73
CA SER A 61 -14.61 10.74 15.87
C SER A 61 -13.92 9.53 16.50
N TYR A 62 -13.53 8.55 15.68
CA TYR A 62 -12.85 7.33 16.14
C TYR A 62 -11.33 7.51 16.15
N SER A 63 -10.66 6.69 16.95
CA SER A 63 -9.19 6.60 16.91
C SER A 63 -8.72 6.05 15.55
N PRO A 64 -7.46 6.32 15.14
CA PRO A 64 -6.89 5.76 13.91
C PRO A 64 -6.96 4.22 13.86
N GLY A 65 -6.77 3.54 15.00
CA GLY A 65 -6.84 2.09 15.09
C GLY A 65 -8.24 1.55 14.75
N GLU A 66 -9.30 2.17 15.28
CA GLU A 66 -10.67 1.80 14.99
C GLU A 66 -11.06 2.08 13.53
N LYS A 67 -10.57 3.17 12.95
CA LYS A 67 -10.78 3.49 11.53
C LYS A 67 -10.18 2.41 10.63
N ASN A 68 -8.96 1.96 10.94
CA ASN A 68 -8.29 0.89 10.20
C ASN A 68 -9.02 -0.46 10.34
N GLU A 69 -9.48 -0.77 11.55
CA GLU A 69 -10.26 -1.99 11.80
C GLU A 69 -11.57 -2.02 11.01
N LYS A 70 -12.28 -0.88 10.94
CA LYS A 70 -13.50 -0.76 10.13
C LYS A 70 -13.21 -0.93 8.64
N VAL A 71 -12.11 -0.37 8.13
CA VAL A 71 -11.71 -0.55 6.73
C VAL A 71 -11.40 -2.01 6.43
N ARG A 72 -10.70 -2.70 7.34
CA ARG A 72 -10.40 -4.13 7.24
C ARG A 72 -11.69 -4.96 7.14
N ARG A 73 -12.61 -4.78 8.10
CA ARG A 73 -13.91 -5.48 8.09
C ARG A 73 -14.73 -5.21 6.84
N TYR A 74 -14.74 -3.97 6.35
CA TYR A 74 -15.42 -3.66 5.09
C TYR A 74 -14.85 -4.47 3.93
N ASN A 75 -13.52 -4.57 3.82
CA ASN A 75 -12.86 -5.32 2.74
C ASN A 75 -13.09 -6.83 2.84
N GLU A 76 -13.20 -7.37 4.05
CA GLU A 76 -13.55 -8.79 4.27
C GLU A 76 -14.98 -9.10 3.85
N LEU A 77 -15.93 -8.19 4.13
CA LEU A 77 -17.35 -8.33 3.78
C LEU A 77 -17.64 -8.03 2.31
N HIS A 78 -16.86 -7.14 1.70
CA HIS A 78 -16.97 -6.74 0.30
C HIS A 78 -15.64 -7.06 -0.39
N PRO A 79 -15.30 -8.35 -0.54
CA PRO A 79 -14.08 -8.73 -1.21
C PRO A 79 -14.10 -8.14 -2.62
N PRO A 80 -12.96 -7.63 -3.12
CA PRO A 80 -12.88 -7.17 -4.49
C PRO A 80 -13.39 -8.29 -5.43
N GLY A 81 -14.16 -7.92 -6.45
CA GLY A 81 -14.67 -8.88 -7.44
C GLY A 81 -13.53 -9.74 -8.01
N LYS A 82 -13.84 -10.95 -8.51
CA LYS A 82 -12.84 -11.94 -8.96
C LYS A 82 -11.80 -11.37 -9.96
N GLU A 83 -12.14 -10.32 -10.70
CA GLU A 83 -11.28 -9.60 -11.66
C GLU A 83 -10.17 -8.78 -10.99
N HIS A 84 -10.31 -8.46 -9.70
CA HIS A 84 -9.37 -7.68 -8.88
C HIS A 84 -8.73 -8.51 -7.75
N SER A 85 -8.83 -9.85 -7.83
CA SER A 85 -8.27 -10.77 -6.85
C SER A 85 -6.78 -11.05 -7.12
N PRO A 86 -5.87 -10.84 -6.15
CA PRO A 86 -4.44 -11.17 -6.29
C PRO A 86 -4.19 -12.65 -6.63
N LYS A 87 -5.09 -13.54 -6.21
CA LYS A 87 -4.96 -15.00 -6.42
C LYS A 87 -5.26 -15.45 -7.86
N PHE A 88 -5.98 -14.64 -8.64
CA PHE A 88 -6.27 -14.93 -10.05
C PHE A 88 -5.01 -14.70 -10.92
N TRP A 89 -4.25 -13.64 -10.62
CA TRP A 89 -3.09 -13.25 -11.42
C TRP A 89 -1.80 -13.99 -11.05
N GLY A 90 -1.67 -14.49 -9.82
CA GLY A 90 -0.59 -15.43 -9.45
C GLY A 90 -0.61 -16.76 -10.24
N LYS A 91 -1.71 -17.06 -10.96
CA LYS A 91 -1.82 -18.20 -11.89
C LYS A 91 -1.59 -17.82 -13.36
N ILE A 92 -1.63 -16.53 -13.71
CA ILE A 92 -1.44 -16.04 -15.09
C ILE A 92 0.03 -15.68 -15.35
N PHE A 93 0.77 -15.32 -14.30
CA PHE A 93 2.18 -14.92 -14.38
C PHE A 93 3.15 -15.92 -13.70
N ALA A 94 2.69 -17.13 -13.38
CA ALA A 94 3.53 -18.29 -13.05
C ALA A 94 3.77 -19.11 -14.31
#